data_AF-A0A7R9X168-F1
#
_entry.id   AF-A0A7R9X168-F1
#
_cell.length_a   1.000
_cell.length_b   1.000
_cell.length_c   1.000
_cell.angle_alpha   90.00
_cell.angle_beta   90.00
_cell.angle_gamma   90.00
#
_symmetry.space_group_name_H-M   'P 1'
#
loop_
_entity.id
_entity.type
_entity.pdbx_description
1 polymer ?
#
loop_
_entity_poly.entity_id
_entity_poly.type
_entity_poly.pdbx_seq_one_letter_code
_entity_poly.pdbx_strand_id
1 'polypeptide(L)'
;MVQSLNTKALLTLASVARRPSLLVPHVAVSNISELNYTALKERCGIKAVIFDKDNTLTAPYGMSLHEDARSGLSHAQSVFGSSNVAIMSNSAGTLDDPEYKDAAEIEDKLGIAVIRHTEKKPGGLEEVMDHFEVDDAAELCMVGDRLLTDIVFGNLHGMLTVHTLPLCKGKDNQNDNTVANIIRKVENTGLYSNWFVGRKLLASRMEHKYWKGEDYCSLKISLADPTNLRQSDSASDNGDKDDTGSRNDSDDGNNQTERR
;
A
#
# COMPACT_ATOMS: atom_id res chain seq x y z
N MET A 1 11.03 1.75 -29.67
CA MET A 1 9.70 1.14 -29.55
C MET A 1 8.76 2.20 -28.99
N VAL A 2 8.02 2.96 -29.81
CA VAL A 2 7.25 4.17 -29.36
C VAL A 2 5.78 4.13 -29.79
N GLN A 3 5.39 3.15 -30.62
CA GLN A 3 4.02 3.07 -31.18
C GLN A 3 2.99 2.44 -30.23
N SER A 4 3.39 1.55 -29.32
CA SER A 4 2.49 0.88 -28.37
C SER A 4 2.01 1.79 -27.24
N LEU A 5 2.87 2.68 -26.73
CA LEU A 5 2.52 3.64 -25.68
C LEU A 5 1.43 4.62 -26.13
N ASN A 6 1.51 5.13 -27.35
CA ASN A 6 0.54 6.12 -27.85
C ASN A 6 -0.84 5.49 -28.17
N THR A 7 -0.85 4.25 -28.68
CA THR A 7 -2.10 3.53 -28.99
C THR A 7 -2.83 3.09 -27.72
N LYS A 8 -2.13 2.51 -26.74
CA LYS A 8 -2.74 2.12 -25.47
C LYS A 8 -3.18 3.31 -24.64
N ALA A 9 -2.37 4.36 -24.53
CA ALA A 9 -2.79 5.59 -23.86
C ALA A 9 -4.05 6.17 -24.49
N LEU A 10 -4.15 6.17 -25.83
CA LEU A 10 -5.35 6.60 -26.54
C LEU A 10 -6.56 5.69 -26.26
N LEU A 11 -6.37 4.36 -26.22
CA LEU A 11 -7.43 3.41 -25.87
C LEU A 11 -7.91 3.57 -24.42
N THR A 12 -6.99 3.81 -23.48
CA THR A 12 -7.31 4.11 -22.08
C THR A 12 -8.12 5.39 -22.00
N LEU A 13 -7.69 6.47 -22.67
CA LEU A 13 -8.42 7.73 -22.72
C LEU A 13 -9.81 7.57 -23.34
N ALA A 14 -9.93 6.80 -24.43
CA ALA A 14 -11.21 6.50 -25.07
C ALA A 14 -12.13 5.68 -24.14
N SER A 15 -11.57 4.71 -23.41
CA SER A 15 -12.29 3.89 -22.45
C SER A 15 -12.83 4.72 -21.29
N VAL A 16 -12.00 5.63 -20.76
CA VAL A 16 -12.36 6.57 -19.70
C VAL A 16 -13.40 7.58 -20.19
N ALA A 17 -13.26 8.10 -21.41
CA ALA A 17 -14.24 9.02 -21.99
C ALA A 17 -15.63 8.34 -22.13
N ARG A 18 -15.67 7.04 -22.46
CA ARG A 18 -16.91 6.26 -22.55
C ARG A 18 -17.45 5.84 -21.17
N ARG A 19 -16.57 5.56 -20.21
CA ARG A 19 -16.89 5.11 -18.85
C ARG A 19 -16.12 5.93 -17.81
N PRO A 20 -16.55 7.17 -17.51
CA PRO A 20 -15.83 8.05 -16.59
C PRO A 20 -15.72 7.51 -15.16
N SER A 21 -16.59 6.58 -14.77
CA SER A 21 -16.54 5.87 -13.48
C SER A 21 -15.22 5.12 -13.25
N LEU A 22 -14.49 4.78 -14.31
CA LEU A 22 -13.17 4.15 -14.20
C LEU A 22 -12.13 5.04 -13.49
N LEU A 23 -12.30 6.36 -13.48
CA LEU A 23 -11.42 7.28 -12.74
C LEU A 23 -11.79 7.43 -11.27
N VAL A 24 -12.92 6.85 -10.85
CA VAL A 24 -13.46 7.09 -9.51
C VAL A 24 -12.96 5.99 -8.59
N PRO A 25 -12.12 6.30 -7.59
CA PRO A 25 -11.60 5.30 -6.69
C PRO A 25 -12.68 4.82 -5.72
N HIS A 26 -12.50 3.61 -5.19
CA HIS A 26 -13.36 3.09 -4.12
C HIS A 26 -13.15 3.87 -2.82
N VAL A 27 -11.88 4.16 -2.49
CA VAL A 27 -11.49 4.90 -1.29
C VAL A 27 -10.45 5.96 -1.68
N ALA A 28 -10.45 7.10 -0.98
CA ALA A 28 -9.42 8.11 -1.12
C ALA A 28 -8.84 8.49 0.24
N VAL A 29 -7.52 8.48 0.37
CA VAL A 29 -6.77 8.81 1.59
C VAL A 29 -5.67 9.82 1.29
N SER A 30 -5.11 10.47 2.32
CA SER A 30 -3.99 11.40 2.10
C SER A 30 -2.73 10.64 1.70
N ASN A 31 -2.41 9.57 2.41
CA ASN A 31 -1.31 8.65 2.14
C ASN A 31 -1.67 7.24 2.64
N ILE A 32 -0.81 6.27 2.35
CA ILE A 32 -1.07 4.85 2.64
C ILE A 32 -1.15 4.52 4.13
N SER A 33 -0.67 5.40 5.01
CA SER A 33 -0.69 5.20 6.47
C SER A 33 -2.06 5.46 7.10
N GLU A 34 -3.00 6.06 6.36
CA GLU A 34 -4.39 6.23 6.79
C GLU A 34 -5.27 4.99 6.50
N LEU A 35 -4.73 3.96 5.84
CA LEU A 35 -5.51 2.77 5.47
C LEU A 35 -5.64 1.75 6.60
N ASN A 36 -6.85 1.21 6.75
CA ASN A 36 -7.16 0.10 7.64
C ASN A 36 -6.92 -1.24 6.92
N TYR A 37 -5.66 -1.70 6.89
CA TYR A 37 -5.26 -2.95 6.26
C TYR A 37 -5.93 -4.18 6.87
N THR A 38 -6.17 -4.20 8.18
CA THR A 38 -6.92 -5.27 8.85
C THR A 38 -8.34 -5.38 8.29
N ALA A 39 -9.05 -4.26 8.11
CA ALA A 39 -10.37 -4.25 7.51
C ALA A 39 -10.35 -4.67 6.02
N LEU A 40 -9.32 -4.27 5.26
CA LEU A 40 -9.13 -4.75 3.89
C LEU A 40 -9.09 -6.28 3.85
N LYS A 41 -8.26 -6.90 4.70
CA LYS A 41 -8.09 -8.35 4.72
C LYS A 41 -9.34 -9.06 5.25
N GLU A 42 -9.76 -8.73 6.47
CA GLU A 42 -10.75 -9.50 7.22
C GLU A 42 -12.19 -9.24 6.78
N ARG A 43 -12.49 -8.03 6.28
CA ARG A 43 -13.86 -7.58 6.02
C ARG A 43 -14.16 -7.45 4.53
N CYS A 44 -13.14 -7.28 3.71
CA CYS A 44 -13.29 -7.12 2.26
C CYS A 44 -12.78 -8.32 1.46
N GLY A 45 -12.18 -9.32 2.11
CA GLY A 45 -11.65 -10.51 1.44
C GLY A 45 -10.42 -10.21 0.58
N ILE A 46 -9.72 -9.10 0.83
CA ILE A 46 -8.48 -8.79 0.12
C ILE A 46 -7.39 -9.76 0.59
N LYS A 47 -6.68 -10.36 -0.37
CA LYS A 47 -5.57 -11.28 -0.16
C LYS A 47 -4.22 -10.60 -0.30
N ALA A 48 -4.11 -9.58 -1.16
CA ALA A 48 -2.86 -8.87 -1.39
C ALA A 48 -3.05 -7.40 -1.76
N VAL A 49 -2.02 -6.60 -1.49
CA VAL A 49 -2.00 -5.16 -1.76
C VAL A 49 -0.89 -4.83 -2.76
N ILE A 50 -1.25 -4.08 -3.79
CA ILE A 50 -0.36 -3.58 -4.81
C ILE A 50 -0.21 -2.08 -4.62
N PHE A 51 1.01 -1.63 -4.40
CA PHE A 51 1.34 -0.21 -4.32
C PHE A 51 1.93 0.28 -5.63
N ASP A 52 1.51 1.45 -6.08
CA ASP A 52 2.36 2.27 -6.92
C ASP A 52 3.62 2.71 -6.15
N LYS A 53 4.67 3.09 -6.89
CA LYS A 53 5.95 3.48 -6.31
C LYS A 53 6.04 4.99 -6.13
N ASP A 54 6.15 5.73 -7.22
CA ASP A 54 6.54 7.13 -7.25
C ASP A 54 5.36 8.00 -6.78
N ASN A 55 5.56 8.85 -5.78
CA ASN A 55 4.49 9.64 -5.10
C ASN A 55 3.44 8.80 -4.33
N THR A 56 3.72 7.51 -4.11
CA THR A 56 2.89 6.63 -3.27
C THR A 56 3.70 6.05 -2.11
N LEU A 57 4.81 5.36 -2.40
CA LEU A 57 5.75 4.85 -1.39
C LEU A 57 7.03 5.69 -1.30
N THR A 58 7.50 6.21 -2.43
CA THR A 58 8.76 6.95 -2.52
C THR A 58 8.52 8.37 -3.03
N ALA A 59 9.51 9.23 -2.83
CA ALA A 59 9.60 10.45 -3.63
C ALA A 59 9.70 10.10 -5.14
N PRO A 60 9.37 11.03 -6.05
CA PRO A 60 9.48 10.79 -7.50
C PRO A 60 10.88 10.35 -7.90
N TYR A 61 10.98 9.21 -8.58
CA TYR A 61 12.24 8.57 -8.98
C TYR A 61 13.19 8.24 -7.80
N GLY A 62 12.68 8.31 -6.57
CA GLY A 62 13.41 7.92 -5.38
C GLY A 62 13.48 6.39 -5.26
N MET A 63 14.49 5.91 -4.53
CA MET A 63 14.69 4.48 -4.25
C MET A 63 14.39 4.12 -2.79
N SER A 64 14.20 5.11 -1.93
CA SER A 64 13.99 4.93 -0.50
C SER A 64 12.54 5.23 -0.12
N LEU A 65 12.04 4.46 0.84
CA LEU A 65 10.73 4.68 1.44
C LEU A 65 10.63 6.09 2.04
N HIS A 66 9.56 6.80 1.70
CA HIS A 66 9.26 8.10 2.27
C HIS A 66 8.69 7.95 3.70
N GLU A 67 8.99 8.91 4.58
CA GLU A 67 8.63 8.82 6.00
C GLU A 67 7.12 8.69 6.22
N ASP A 68 6.32 9.50 5.52
CA ASP A 68 4.85 9.45 5.59
C ASP A 68 4.23 8.12 5.14
N ALA A 69 4.95 7.31 4.36
CA ALA A 69 4.51 5.99 3.91
C ALA A 69 5.00 4.84 4.82
N ARG A 70 5.94 5.12 5.74
CA ARG A 70 6.63 4.09 6.53
C ARG A 70 5.67 3.26 7.37
N SER A 71 4.83 3.91 8.18
CA SER A 71 3.89 3.20 9.06
C SER A 71 2.83 2.44 8.26
N GLY A 72 2.34 3.00 7.15
CA GLY A 72 1.44 2.33 6.24
C GLY A 72 2.03 1.06 5.63
N LEU A 73 3.26 1.11 5.13
CA LEU A 73 3.92 -0.06 4.55
C LEU A 73 4.18 -1.14 5.61
N SER A 74 4.69 -0.76 6.78
CA SER A 74 4.89 -1.69 7.89
C SER A 74 3.58 -2.36 8.35
N HIS A 75 2.48 -1.61 8.40
CA HIS A 75 1.17 -2.15 8.74
C HIS A 75 0.62 -3.08 7.65
N ALA A 76 0.81 -2.74 6.37
CA ALA A 76 0.44 -3.64 5.27
C ALA A 76 1.21 -4.97 5.37
N GLN A 77 2.54 -4.92 5.57
CA GLN A 77 3.36 -6.11 5.73
C GLN A 77 2.98 -6.93 6.96
N SER A 78 2.61 -6.31 8.08
CA SER A 78 2.21 -7.05 9.29
C SER A 78 0.87 -7.77 9.11
N VAL A 79 -0.07 -7.19 8.37
CA VAL A 79 -1.39 -7.79 8.13
C VAL A 79 -1.37 -8.84 7.03
N PHE A 80 -0.71 -8.55 5.91
CA PHE A 80 -0.73 -9.38 4.71
C PHE A 80 0.45 -10.36 4.62
N GLY A 81 1.57 -10.05 5.30
CA GLY A 81 2.86 -10.67 5.07
C GLY A 81 3.57 -10.06 3.86
N SER A 82 4.90 -9.98 3.89
CA SER A 82 5.68 -9.35 2.81
C SER A 82 5.51 -9.99 1.43
N SER A 83 5.09 -11.27 1.36
CA SER A 83 4.80 -11.96 0.10
C SER A 83 3.48 -11.53 -0.55
N ASN A 84 2.56 -10.94 0.22
CA ASN A 84 1.26 -10.46 -0.27
C ASN A 84 1.18 -8.93 -0.33
N VAL A 85 2.35 -8.30 -0.34
CA VAL A 85 2.50 -6.86 -0.55
C VAL A 85 3.56 -6.68 -1.63
N ALA A 86 3.21 -6.02 -2.73
CA ALA A 86 4.14 -5.80 -3.82
C ALA A 86 3.98 -4.41 -4.45
N ILE A 87 4.98 -4.03 -5.22
CA ILE A 87 5.03 -2.79 -5.98
C ILE A 87 4.74 -3.09 -7.44
N MET A 88 3.90 -2.30 -8.08
CA MET A 88 3.76 -2.27 -9.53
C MET A 88 4.01 -0.85 -10.03
N SER A 89 5.13 -0.63 -10.72
CA SER A 89 5.60 0.70 -11.13
C SER A 89 5.68 0.84 -12.65
N ASN A 90 5.29 1.99 -13.18
CA ASN A 90 5.51 2.30 -14.61
C ASN A 90 6.97 2.73 -14.92
N SER A 91 7.82 2.89 -13.90
CA SER A 91 9.23 3.29 -14.01
C SER A 91 10.22 2.17 -13.66
N ALA A 92 9.82 1.17 -12.87
CA ALA A 92 10.67 0.06 -12.43
C ALA A 92 9.97 -1.29 -12.63
N GLY A 93 10.73 -2.35 -12.92
CA GLY A 93 10.17 -3.68 -13.18
C GLY A 93 9.50 -3.81 -14.56
N THR A 94 9.71 -2.83 -15.44
CA THR A 94 9.21 -2.81 -16.82
C THR A 94 10.34 -3.08 -17.81
N LEU A 95 10.03 -3.20 -19.11
CA LEU A 95 11.06 -3.29 -20.15
C LEU A 95 11.94 -2.03 -20.29
N ASP A 96 11.52 -0.91 -19.68
CA ASP A 96 12.32 0.32 -19.63
C ASP A 96 13.32 0.31 -18.46
N ASP A 97 13.31 -0.72 -17.59
CA ASP A 97 14.25 -0.97 -16.49
C ASP A 97 15.26 -2.05 -16.96
N PRO A 98 16.43 -1.65 -17.50
CA PRO A 98 17.35 -2.59 -18.12
C PRO A 98 17.89 -3.58 -17.08
N GLU A 99 17.71 -4.87 -17.37
CA GLU A 99 18.10 -5.97 -16.47
C GLU A 99 17.39 -5.92 -15.10
N TYR A 100 16.31 -5.14 -14.97
CA TYR A 100 15.54 -4.96 -13.74
C TYR A 100 16.35 -4.49 -12.53
N LYS A 101 17.37 -3.65 -12.77
CA LYS A 101 18.28 -3.15 -11.72
C LYS A 101 17.56 -2.24 -10.74
N ASP A 102 16.72 -1.34 -11.25
CA ASP A 102 15.99 -0.41 -10.38
C ASP A 102 15.04 -1.21 -9.49
N ALA A 103 14.34 -2.17 -10.06
CA ALA A 103 13.45 -3.04 -9.32
C ALA A 103 14.17 -3.86 -8.24
N ALA A 104 15.35 -4.42 -8.54
CA ALA A 104 16.15 -5.15 -7.55
C ALA A 104 16.64 -4.25 -6.40
N GLU A 105 17.06 -3.02 -6.71
CA GLU A 105 17.48 -2.05 -5.69
C GLU A 105 16.29 -1.61 -4.81
N ILE A 106 15.10 -1.43 -5.40
CA ILE A 106 13.88 -1.11 -4.66
C ILE A 106 13.49 -2.26 -3.73
N GLU A 107 13.57 -3.51 -4.19
CA GLU A 107 13.28 -4.70 -3.39
C GLU A 107 14.19 -4.79 -2.16
N ASP A 108 15.50 -4.57 -2.34
CA ASP A 108 16.48 -4.53 -1.25
C ASP A 108 16.14 -3.44 -0.21
N LYS A 109 15.74 -2.26 -0.68
CA LYS A 109 15.48 -1.11 0.20
C LYS A 109 14.12 -1.13 0.90
N LEU A 110 13.09 -1.63 0.23
CA LEU A 110 11.71 -1.58 0.73
C LEU A 110 11.25 -2.93 1.32
N GLY A 111 11.96 -4.02 1.05
CA GLY A 111 11.66 -5.34 1.63
C GLY A 111 10.36 -5.97 1.12
N ILE A 112 9.88 -5.54 -0.06
CA ILE A 112 8.74 -6.10 -0.77
C ILE A 112 9.06 -6.27 -2.24
N ALA A 113 8.40 -7.23 -2.90
CA ALA A 113 8.64 -7.52 -4.31
C ALA A 113 8.23 -6.36 -5.22
N VAL A 114 8.92 -6.20 -6.34
CA VAL A 114 8.48 -5.37 -7.46
C VAL A 114 8.01 -6.29 -8.58
N ILE A 115 6.75 -6.19 -8.99
CA ILE A 115 6.19 -7.07 -10.02
C ILE A 115 6.87 -6.76 -11.36
N ARG A 116 7.51 -7.77 -11.94
CA ARG A 116 8.10 -7.68 -13.27
C ARG A 116 7.00 -7.87 -14.29
N HIS A 117 6.86 -6.92 -15.21
CA HIS A 117 5.72 -6.86 -16.12
C HIS A 117 6.12 -6.27 -17.47
N THR A 118 5.54 -6.82 -18.53
CA THR A 118 5.85 -6.41 -19.90
C THR A 118 5.05 -5.18 -20.32
N GLU A 119 3.85 -5.03 -19.77
CA GLU A 119 2.94 -3.93 -20.06
C GLU A 119 2.84 -2.97 -18.89
N LYS A 120 3.02 -1.68 -19.14
CA LYS A 120 2.79 -0.64 -18.13
C LYS A 120 1.30 -0.52 -17.78
N LYS A 121 0.99 -0.11 -16.55
CA LYS A 121 -0.37 0.24 -16.11
C LYS A 121 -1.01 1.23 -17.09
N PRO A 122 -2.27 1.00 -17.52
CA PRO A 122 -3.23 0.04 -16.98
C PRO A 122 -3.25 -1.34 -17.66
N GLY A 123 -2.12 -1.85 -18.15
CA GLY A 123 -1.92 -3.28 -18.49
C GLY A 123 -1.14 -4.03 -17.40
N GLY A 124 -0.84 -5.31 -17.65
CA GLY A 124 -0.01 -6.13 -16.78
C GLY A 124 -0.76 -6.91 -15.69
N LEU A 125 -2.05 -7.22 -15.91
CA LEU A 125 -2.85 -7.99 -14.95
C LEU A 125 -2.33 -9.42 -14.77
N GLU A 126 -1.91 -10.09 -15.86
CA GLU A 126 -1.48 -11.49 -15.83
C GLU A 126 -0.30 -11.67 -14.87
N GLU A 127 0.73 -10.82 -14.98
CA GLU A 127 1.89 -10.88 -14.10
C GLU A 127 1.53 -10.58 -12.63
N VAL A 128 0.48 -9.77 -12.39
CA VAL A 128 -0.02 -9.49 -11.03
C VAL A 128 -0.76 -10.71 -10.46
N MET A 129 -1.63 -11.34 -11.24
CA MET A 129 -2.40 -12.51 -10.80
C MET A 129 -1.47 -13.70 -10.52
N ASP A 130 -0.49 -13.92 -11.40
CA ASP A 130 0.53 -14.96 -11.25
C ASP A 130 1.41 -14.73 -10.02
N HIS A 131 1.80 -13.48 -9.75
CA HIS A 131 2.64 -13.15 -8.59
C HIS A 131 1.98 -13.50 -7.25
N PHE A 132 0.68 -13.26 -7.12
CA PHE A 132 -0.06 -13.52 -5.87
C PHE A 132 -0.80 -14.87 -5.85
N GLU A 133 -0.75 -15.64 -6.95
CA GLU A 133 -1.45 -16.91 -7.10
C GLU A 133 -2.96 -16.79 -6.79
N VAL A 134 -3.61 -15.75 -7.34
CA VAL A 134 -5.05 -15.49 -7.17
C VAL A 134 -5.82 -15.70 -8.46
N ASP A 135 -7.05 -16.21 -8.35
CA ASP A 135 -7.94 -16.42 -9.50
C ASP A 135 -8.91 -15.25 -9.73
N ASP A 136 -9.14 -14.43 -8.72
CA ASP A 136 -10.09 -13.31 -8.76
C ASP A 136 -9.42 -11.99 -8.38
N ALA A 137 -9.32 -11.08 -9.35
CA ALA A 137 -8.73 -9.75 -9.14
C ALA A 137 -9.47 -8.90 -8.11
N ALA A 138 -10.74 -9.20 -7.79
CA ALA A 138 -11.46 -8.53 -6.71
C ALA A 138 -10.90 -8.87 -5.30
N GLU A 139 -10.02 -9.85 -5.19
CA GLU A 139 -9.26 -10.15 -3.97
C GLU A 139 -7.97 -9.31 -3.86
N LEU A 140 -7.71 -8.42 -4.81
CA LEU A 140 -6.55 -7.54 -4.83
C LEU A 140 -6.95 -6.08 -4.55
N CYS A 141 -6.04 -5.33 -3.93
CA CYS A 141 -6.21 -3.90 -3.70
C CYS A 141 -5.09 -3.11 -4.38
N MET A 142 -5.45 -2.27 -5.35
CA MET A 142 -4.53 -1.33 -6.01
C MET A 142 -4.52 0.02 -5.29
N VAL A 143 -3.34 0.49 -4.89
CA VAL A 143 -3.13 1.75 -4.16
C VAL A 143 -2.15 2.64 -4.93
N GLY A 144 -2.55 3.87 -5.27
CA GLY A 144 -1.64 4.80 -5.96
C GLY A 144 -2.16 6.23 -6.10
N ASP A 145 -1.29 7.13 -6.56
CA ASP A 145 -1.55 8.57 -6.64
C ASP A 145 -2.11 9.05 -8.00
N ARG A 146 -2.23 8.16 -8.99
CA ARG A 146 -2.70 8.53 -10.34
C ARG A 146 -4.05 7.92 -10.66
N LEU A 147 -5.01 8.76 -11.03
CA LEU A 147 -6.33 8.29 -11.43
C LEU A 147 -6.26 7.53 -12.77
N LEU A 148 -5.56 8.07 -13.77
CA LEU A 148 -5.52 7.48 -15.12
C LEU A 148 -4.74 6.17 -15.24
N THR A 149 -3.87 5.86 -14.28
CA THR A 149 -3.10 4.60 -14.30
C THR A 149 -3.56 3.68 -13.20
N ASP A 150 -3.42 4.06 -11.93
CA ASP A 150 -3.59 3.12 -10.81
C ASP A 150 -5.07 2.81 -10.58
N ILE A 151 -5.90 3.85 -10.52
CA ILE A 151 -7.34 3.68 -10.29
C ILE A 151 -8.02 3.06 -11.52
N VAL A 152 -7.66 3.51 -12.72
CA VAL A 152 -8.16 2.90 -13.95
C VAL A 152 -7.73 1.45 -14.08
N PHE A 153 -6.48 1.10 -13.75
CA PHE A 153 -5.99 -0.28 -13.78
C PHE A 153 -6.83 -1.17 -12.85
N GLY A 154 -6.93 -0.80 -11.58
CA GLY A 154 -7.70 -1.60 -10.63
C GLY A 154 -9.18 -1.69 -10.99
N ASN A 155 -9.81 -0.58 -11.39
CA ASN A 155 -11.22 -0.57 -11.77
C ASN A 155 -11.49 -1.37 -13.06
N LEU A 156 -10.57 -1.35 -14.04
CA LEU A 156 -10.71 -2.15 -15.28
C LEU A 156 -10.72 -3.65 -14.98
N HIS A 157 -9.98 -4.08 -13.97
CA HIS A 157 -9.81 -5.48 -13.61
C HIS A 157 -10.68 -5.93 -12.42
N GLY A 158 -11.45 -5.01 -11.83
CA GLY A 158 -12.38 -5.32 -10.73
C GLY A 158 -11.75 -5.37 -9.33
N MET A 159 -10.51 -4.89 -9.19
CA MET A 159 -9.83 -4.75 -7.90
C MET A 159 -10.50 -3.69 -7.03
N LEU A 160 -10.26 -3.77 -5.72
CA LEU A 160 -10.49 -2.63 -4.84
C LEU A 160 -9.44 -1.55 -5.15
N THR A 161 -9.85 -0.27 -5.18
CA THR A 161 -8.96 0.83 -5.57
C THR A 161 -8.91 1.91 -4.50
N VAL A 162 -7.70 2.24 -4.08
CA VAL A 162 -7.42 3.34 -3.16
C VAL A 162 -6.60 4.39 -3.88
N HIS A 163 -7.12 5.61 -3.91
CA HIS A 163 -6.36 6.76 -4.36
C HIS A 163 -5.68 7.45 -3.18
N THR A 164 -4.38 7.72 -3.31
CA THR A 164 -3.61 8.56 -2.38
C THR A 164 -3.40 9.94 -2.98
N LEU A 165 -3.22 10.97 -2.16
CA LEU A 165 -2.68 12.23 -2.69
C LEU A 165 -1.19 12.05 -2.99
N PRO A 166 -0.62 12.79 -3.96
CA PRO A 166 0.81 12.75 -4.21
C PRO A 166 1.59 13.03 -2.93
N LEU A 167 2.46 12.09 -2.57
CA LEU A 167 3.21 12.09 -1.32
C LEU A 167 4.09 13.33 -1.18
N CYS A 168 4.77 13.71 -2.27
CA CYS A 168 5.66 14.86 -2.29
C CYS A 168 4.97 16.11 -2.86
N LYS A 169 5.28 17.29 -2.30
CA LYS A 169 4.79 18.59 -2.76
C LYS A 169 5.92 19.61 -2.84
N GLY A 170 5.76 20.63 -3.68
CA GLY A 170 6.71 21.73 -3.76
C GLY A 170 8.12 21.26 -4.13
N LYS A 171 9.10 21.56 -3.26
CA LYS A 171 10.52 21.23 -3.49
C LYS A 171 10.78 19.72 -3.53
N ASP A 172 10.04 18.92 -2.79
CA ASP A 172 10.27 17.47 -2.72
C ASP A 172 9.74 16.75 -3.97
N ASN A 173 8.95 17.44 -4.79
CA ASN A 173 8.44 16.96 -6.08
C ASN A 173 9.19 17.56 -7.29
N GLN A 174 10.39 18.12 -7.09
CA GLN A 174 11.16 18.80 -8.15
C GLN A 174 11.59 17.87 -9.29
N ASN A 175 11.87 16.61 -8.97
CA ASN A 175 12.31 15.62 -9.96
C ASN A 175 11.15 14.98 -10.72
N ASP A 176 9.91 15.27 -10.34
CA ASP A 176 8.73 14.71 -10.98
C ASP A 176 8.55 15.23 -12.41
N ASN A 177 7.98 14.39 -13.26
CA ASN A 177 7.70 14.77 -14.63
C ASN A 177 6.68 15.92 -14.65
N THR A 178 7.03 17.06 -15.25
CA THR A 178 6.18 18.26 -15.29
C THR A 178 4.81 17.98 -15.91
N VAL A 179 4.76 17.14 -16.96
CA VAL A 179 3.51 16.74 -17.61
C VAL A 179 2.67 15.88 -16.67
N ALA A 180 3.30 14.93 -15.96
CA ALA A 180 2.60 14.11 -14.97
C ALA A 180 2.02 14.97 -13.84
N ASN A 181 2.78 15.95 -13.34
CA ASN A 181 2.31 16.87 -12.30
C ASN A 181 1.10 17.72 -12.76
N ILE A 182 1.13 18.23 -14.00
CA ILE A 182 -0.01 18.94 -14.58
C ILE A 182 -1.23 18.02 -14.69
N ILE A 183 -1.05 16.81 -15.22
CA ILE A 183 -2.13 15.84 -15.36
C ILE A 183 -2.73 15.49 -13.99
N ARG A 184 -1.91 15.19 -12.97
CA ARG A 184 -2.39 14.92 -11.61
C ARG A 184 -3.20 16.07 -11.02
N LYS A 185 -2.75 17.32 -11.23
CA LYS A 185 -3.50 18.50 -10.77
C LYS A 185 -4.86 18.59 -11.46
N VAL A 186 -4.91 18.37 -12.77
CA VAL A 186 -6.17 18.38 -13.55
C VAL A 186 -7.10 17.26 -13.09
N GLU A 187 -6.58 16.04 -12.94
CA GLU A 187 -7.29 14.86 -12.44
C GLU A 187 -7.91 15.11 -11.06
N ASN A 188 -7.07 15.49 -10.08
CA ASN A 188 -7.50 15.70 -8.71
C ASN A 188 -8.48 16.87 -8.59
N THR A 189 -8.23 17.97 -9.29
CA THR A 189 -9.15 19.12 -9.32
C THR A 189 -10.47 18.70 -9.96
N GLY A 190 -10.44 17.99 -11.09
CA GLY A 190 -11.63 17.57 -11.82
C GLY A 190 -12.51 16.61 -11.02
N LEU A 191 -11.92 15.65 -10.30
CA LEU A 191 -12.68 14.68 -9.52
C LEU A 191 -13.15 15.24 -8.16
N TYR A 192 -12.25 15.89 -7.41
CA TYR A 192 -12.49 16.24 -6.00
C TYR A 192 -12.98 17.67 -5.76
N SER A 193 -12.98 18.56 -6.77
CA SER A 193 -13.56 19.89 -6.58
C SER A 193 -15.06 19.83 -6.31
N ASN A 194 -15.58 20.78 -5.54
CA ASN A 194 -17.00 20.87 -5.23
C ASN A 194 -17.81 21.49 -6.40
N TRP A 195 -17.79 20.84 -7.55
CA TRP A 195 -18.56 21.22 -8.74
C TRP A 195 -19.53 20.12 -9.14
N PHE A 196 -20.49 20.44 -10.00
CA PHE A 196 -21.58 19.52 -10.36
C PHE A 196 -21.08 18.21 -10.98
N VAL A 197 -20.14 18.30 -11.93
CA VAL A 197 -19.63 17.12 -12.64
C VAL A 197 -18.81 16.22 -11.71
N GLY A 198 -17.92 16.78 -10.89
CA GLY A 198 -17.14 16.01 -9.90
C GLY A 198 -18.03 15.25 -8.92
N ARG A 199 -19.07 15.91 -8.38
CA ARG A 199 -20.07 15.25 -7.51
C ARG A 199 -20.81 14.12 -8.22
N LYS A 200 -21.20 14.34 -9.49
CA LYS A 200 -21.87 13.31 -10.30
C LYS A 200 -20.94 12.12 -10.59
N LEU A 201 -19.65 12.37 -10.85
CA LEU A 201 -18.66 11.30 -11.05
C LEU A 201 -18.45 10.48 -9.79
N LEU A 202 -18.24 11.14 -8.64
CA LEU A 202 -18.09 10.47 -7.35
C LEU A 202 -19.33 9.63 -6.99
N ALA A 203 -20.54 10.08 -7.37
CA ALA A 203 -21.78 9.32 -7.22
C ALA A 203 -21.91 8.14 -8.21
N SER A 204 -21.13 8.12 -9.30
CA SER A 204 -21.06 7.02 -10.26
C SER A 204 -19.94 6.02 -9.98
N ARG A 205 -19.43 6.01 -8.74
CA ARG A 205 -18.44 5.02 -8.29
C ARG A 205 -18.91 3.60 -8.59
N MET A 206 -17.99 2.78 -9.08
CA MET A 206 -18.28 1.37 -9.32
C MET A 206 -18.43 0.61 -7.99
N GLU A 207 -19.30 -0.38 -7.97
CA GLU A 207 -19.41 -1.28 -6.83
C GLU A 207 -18.27 -2.29 -6.85
N HIS A 208 -17.69 -2.56 -5.67
CA HIS A 208 -16.73 -3.66 -5.50
C HIS A 208 -17.47 -4.96 -5.21
N LYS A 209 -16.94 -6.09 -5.71
CA LYS A 209 -17.56 -7.42 -5.54
C LYS A 209 -17.82 -7.75 -4.06
N TYR A 210 -16.83 -7.51 -3.22
CA TYR A 210 -16.85 -7.89 -1.80
C TYR A 210 -17.09 -6.73 -0.84
N TRP A 211 -16.64 -5.51 -1.17
CA TRP A 211 -16.72 -4.36 -0.27
C TRP A 211 -17.97 -3.54 -0.56
N LYS A 212 -18.75 -3.24 0.49
CA LYS A 212 -20.07 -2.58 0.37
C LYS A 212 -20.06 -1.08 0.65
N GLY A 213 -18.87 -0.48 0.79
CA GLY A 213 -18.72 0.96 1.03
C GLY A 213 -18.31 1.30 2.46
N GLU A 214 -17.89 2.55 2.64
CA GLU A 214 -17.36 3.09 3.91
C GLU A 214 -18.38 3.05 5.05
N ASP A 215 -19.67 3.20 4.75
CA ASP A 215 -20.75 3.16 5.77
C ASP A 215 -20.90 1.77 6.42
N TYR A 216 -20.47 0.71 5.73
CA TYR A 216 -20.53 -0.68 6.21
C TYR A 216 -19.17 -1.17 6.74
N CYS A 217 -18.09 -0.73 6.10
CA CYS A 217 -16.73 -1.12 6.44
C CYS A 217 -15.78 0.05 6.12
N SER A 218 -15.52 0.89 7.12
CA SER A 218 -14.57 2.00 6.99
C SER A 218 -13.17 1.45 6.73
N LEU A 219 -12.58 1.88 5.61
CA LEU A 219 -11.22 1.49 5.23
C LEU A 219 -10.19 2.54 5.62
N LYS A 220 -10.62 3.58 6.32
CA LYS A 220 -9.75 4.62 6.88
C LYS A 220 -9.61 4.42 8.39
N ILE A 221 -8.38 4.54 8.87
CA ILE A 221 -8.10 4.62 10.30
C ILE A 221 -8.53 6.01 10.78
N SER A 222 -9.43 6.05 11.76
CA SER A 222 -9.73 7.30 12.46
C SER A 222 -8.54 7.66 13.36
N LEU A 223 -7.95 8.83 13.18
CA LEU A 223 -6.90 9.36 14.06
C LEU A 223 -7.35 9.52 15.53
N ALA A 224 -8.63 9.29 15.83
CA ALA A 224 -9.21 9.37 17.16
C ALA A 224 -9.17 8.05 17.98
N ASP A 225 -8.70 6.93 17.41
CA ASP A 225 -8.73 5.63 18.09
C ASP A 225 -7.31 5.08 18.40
N PRO A 226 -6.73 5.39 19.57
CA PRO A 226 -5.37 4.97 19.95
C PRO A 226 -5.28 3.48 20.35
N THR A 227 -6.34 2.71 20.16
CA THR A 227 -6.45 1.31 20.60
C THR A 227 -5.73 0.32 19.66
N ASN A 228 -5.46 0.68 18.40
CA ASN A 228 -4.78 -0.20 17.44
C ASN A 228 -3.25 -0.14 17.45
N LEU A 229 -2.63 0.78 18.21
CA LEU A 229 -1.16 0.91 18.30
C LEU A 229 -0.54 0.14 19.49
N ARG A 230 -1.32 -0.62 20.28
CA ARG A 230 -0.86 -1.21 21.55
C ARG A 230 -0.69 -2.73 21.57
N GLN A 231 -0.72 -3.42 20.43
CA GLN A 231 -0.56 -4.89 20.41
C GLN A 231 0.81 -5.41 19.97
N SER A 232 1.80 -4.56 19.69
CA SER A 232 3.17 -5.01 19.35
C SER A 232 4.20 -4.92 20.48
N ASP A 233 3.94 -4.18 21.57
CA ASP A 233 5.01 -3.74 22.49
C ASP A 233 4.94 -4.35 23.90
N SER A 234 4.29 -5.51 24.09
CA SER A 234 4.29 -6.20 25.41
C SER A 234 4.59 -7.69 25.29
N ALA A 235 5.82 -8.01 24.87
CA ALA A 235 6.37 -9.36 25.04
C ALA A 235 7.90 -9.35 25.20
N SER A 236 8.42 -8.55 26.13
CA SER A 236 9.68 -8.84 26.82
C SER A 236 9.95 -7.75 27.85
N ASP A 237 9.87 -8.11 29.12
CA ASP A 237 10.75 -7.67 30.22
C ASP A 237 9.93 -7.61 31.52
N ASN A 238 9.99 -8.69 32.29
CA ASN A 238 9.72 -8.66 33.72
C ASN A 238 10.86 -9.44 34.36
N GLY A 239 11.95 -8.71 34.64
CA GLY A 239 12.88 -9.08 35.69
C GLY A 239 12.19 -8.89 37.04
N ASP A 240 12.07 -9.97 37.80
CA ASP A 240 11.71 -9.93 39.21
C ASP A 240 13.02 -10.01 40.02
N LYS A 241 13.46 -8.86 40.53
CA LYS A 241 14.28 -8.78 41.73
C LYS A 241 13.34 -8.28 42.82
N ASP A 242 13.19 -9.05 43.89
CA ASP A 242 13.10 -8.41 45.19
C ASP A 242 13.66 -9.27 46.32
N ASP A 243 14.29 -8.52 47.19
CA ASP A 243 15.21 -8.81 48.27
C ASP A 243 14.42 -8.86 49.58
N THR A 244 14.49 -9.97 50.34
CA THR A 244 14.11 -9.94 51.77
C THR A 244 14.87 -10.97 52.60
N GLY A 245 15.56 -10.46 53.63
CA GLY A 245 15.43 -11.03 54.97
C GLY A 245 16.62 -11.80 55.53
N SER A 246 17.64 -11.08 56.03
CA SER A 246 18.51 -11.59 57.08
C SER A 246 17.72 -11.85 58.38
N ARG A 247 17.66 -13.10 58.83
CA ARG A 247 17.44 -13.46 60.23
C ARG A 247 18.31 -14.65 60.61
N ASN A 248 19.09 -14.43 61.67
CA ASN A 248 19.82 -15.46 62.42
C ASN A 248 18.84 -16.46 63.02
N ASP A 249 19.17 -17.74 62.95
CA ASP A 249 18.93 -18.68 64.05
C ASP A 249 20.00 -19.78 64.03
N SER A 250 20.66 -19.91 65.18
CA SER A 250 21.43 -21.05 65.67
C SER A 250 20.53 -22.27 65.83
N ASP A 251 20.96 -23.48 65.43
CA ASP A 251 21.45 -24.51 66.35
C ASP A 251 21.75 -25.85 65.64
N ASP A 252 22.73 -26.56 66.21
CA ASP A 252 22.96 -28.02 66.26
C ASP A 252 22.95 -28.93 65.02
N GLY A 253 24.02 -29.74 64.89
CA GLY A 253 24.01 -30.91 64.01
C GLY A 253 25.35 -31.57 63.70
N ASN A 254 26.06 -32.02 64.75
CA ASN A 254 27.16 -32.98 64.70
C ASN A 254 26.87 -34.20 63.78
N ASN A 255 27.80 -34.62 62.90
CA ASN A 255 28.47 -35.95 62.89
C ASN A 255 29.17 -36.26 61.54
N GLN A 256 30.42 -36.77 61.63
CA GLN A 256 30.96 -37.96 60.91
C GLN A 256 30.98 -37.98 59.35
N THR A 257 32.02 -38.34 58.59
CA THR A 257 33.13 -39.30 58.77
C THR A 257 34.15 -39.12 57.64
N GLU A 258 35.41 -39.41 57.97
CA GLU A 258 36.57 -39.82 57.18
C GLU A 258 36.40 -40.11 55.66
N ARG A 259 37.41 -39.70 54.87
CA ARG A 259 38.36 -40.65 54.24
C ARG A 259 39.61 -39.93 53.75
N ARG A 260 40.71 -40.68 53.88
CA ARG A 260 42.13 -40.34 53.73
C ARG A 260 42.51 -39.78 52.36
#